data_AF-A0A2G6EM14-F1
#
_entry.id   AF-A0A2G6EM14-F1
#
_cell.length_a   1.000
_cell.length_b   1.000
_cell.length_c   1.000
_cell.angle_alpha   90.00
_cell.angle_beta   90.00
_cell.angle_gamma   90.00
#
_symmetry.space_group_name_H-M   'P 1'
#
loop_
_entity.id
_entity.type
_entity.pdbx_description
1 polymer ?
#
loop_
_entity_poly.entity_id
_entity_poly.type
_entity_poly.pdbx_seq_one_letter_code
_entity_poly.pdbx_strand_id
1 'polypeptide(L)'
;MANTKSAKRRIRVNERKRIRNKAAISKAKTLVKRVFSSTEKETAEQNLKEAVSFLDRTAAKGRIHKNNVARKKAKLTKFVNALEK
;
A
#
# COMPACT_ATOMS: atom_id res chain seq x y z
N MET A 1 25.13 2.70 -19.69
CA MET A 1 26.19 3.32 -18.86
C MET A 1 25.81 4.79 -18.61
N ALA A 2 25.97 5.31 -17.39
CA ALA A 2 25.67 6.72 -17.10
C ALA A 2 26.90 7.59 -17.40
N ASN A 3 26.92 8.21 -18.57
CA ASN A 3 28.11 8.91 -19.08
C ASN A 3 28.27 10.32 -18.51
N THR A 4 27.18 10.93 -17.99
CA THR A 4 27.22 12.27 -17.37
C THR A 4 27.18 12.20 -15.84
N LYS A 5 27.79 13.19 -15.17
CA LYS A 5 27.77 13.30 -13.69
C LYS A 5 26.34 13.35 -13.14
N SER A 6 25.43 14.04 -13.85
CA SER A 6 24.01 14.13 -13.53
C SER A 6 23.30 12.77 -13.63
N ALA A 7 23.60 11.97 -14.66
CA ALA A 7 23.05 10.63 -14.81
C ALA A 7 23.51 9.68 -13.69
N LYS A 8 24.80 9.70 -13.34
CA LYS A 8 25.32 8.92 -12.19
C LYS A 8 24.62 9.30 -10.88
N ARG A 9 24.32 10.59 -10.67
CA ARG A 9 23.54 11.06 -9.51
C ARG A 9 22.09 10.56 -9.56
N ARG A 10 21.44 10.59 -10.72
CA ARG A 10 20.04 10.11 -10.89
C ARG A 10 19.92 8.63 -10.56
N ILE A 11 20.85 7.78 -11.01
CA ILE A 11 20.87 6.34 -10.66
C ILE A 11 20.90 6.16 -9.13
N ARG A 12 21.84 6.82 -8.43
CA ARG A 12 21.95 6.74 -6.95
C ARG A 12 20.70 7.23 -6.21
N VAL A 13 20.02 8.26 -6.73
CA VAL A 13 18.77 8.76 -6.14
C VAL A 13 17.62 7.80 -6.41
N ASN A 14 17.54 7.24 -7.62
CA ASN A 14 16.49 6.33 -8.04
C ASN A 14 16.57 5.01 -7.27
N GLU A 15 17.76 4.46 -7.04
CA GLU A 15 17.99 3.26 -6.21
C GLU A 15 17.38 3.45 -4.81
N ARG A 16 17.74 4.57 -4.15
CA ARG A 16 17.25 4.90 -2.80
C ARG A 16 15.74 5.09 -2.75
N LYS A 17 15.14 5.69 -3.79
CA LYS A 17 13.69 5.84 -3.92
C LYS A 17 13.02 4.48 -4.17
N ARG A 18 13.61 3.65 -5.04
CA ARG A 18 13.12 2.30 -5.38
C ARG A 18 13.01 1.43 -4.14
N ILE A 19 14.04 1.37 -3.31
CA ILE A 19 14.05 0.56 -2.08
C ILE A 19 12.93 0.99 -1.13
N ARG A 20 12.81 2.30 -0.86
CA ARG A 20 11.75 2.86 0.01
C ARG A 20 10.34 2.61 -0.54
N ASN A 21 10.15 2.74 -1.85
CA ASN A 21 8.86 2.51 -2.48
C ASN A 21 8.50 1.02 -2.49
N LYS A 22 9.49 0.14 -2.77
CA LYS A 22 9.31 -1.31 -2.76
C LYS A 22 8.83 -1.79 -1.38
N ALA A 23 9.47 -1.36 -0.30
CA ALA A 23 9.09 -1.72 1.06
C ALA A 23 7.67 -1.22 1.44
N ALA A 24 7.30 -0.02 0.99
CA ALA A 24 5.98 0.53 1.26
C ALA A 24 4.88 -0.20 0.48
N ILE A 25 5.13 -0.50 -0.80
CA ILE A 25 4.19 -1.21 -1.66
C ILE A 25 4.04 -2.66 -1.19
N SER A 26 5.11 -3.33 -0.77
CA SER A 26 5.04 -4.68 -0.21
C SER A 26 4.21 -4.68 1.07
N LYS A 27 4.47 -3.76 2.01
CA LYS A 27 3.67 -3.64 3.24
C LYS A 27 2.19 -3.38 2.94
N ALA A 28 1.88 -2.50 1.98
CA ALA A 28 0.50 -2.25 1.57
C ALA A 28 -0.18 -3.51 1.00
N LYS A 29 0.54 -4.31 0.20
CA LYS A 29 0.02 -5.58 -0.32
C LYS A 29 -0.21 -6.60 0.80
N THR A 30 0.69 -6.69 1.77
CA THR A 30 0.57 -7.59 2.92
C THR A 30 -0.64 -7.23 3.78
N LEU A 31 -0.85 -5.95 4.10
CA LEU A 31 -2.01 -5.50 4.88
C LEU A 31 -3.34 -5.78 4.16
N VAL A 32 -3.38 -5.51 2.85
CA VAL A 32 -4.54 -5.87 2.02
C VAL A 32 -4.81 -7.37 2.06
N LYS A 33 -3.77 -8.21 1.94
CA LYS A 33 -3.92 -9.67 2.01
C LYS A 33 -4.41 -10.12 3.39
N ARG A 34 -3.91 -9.51 4.47
CA ARG A 34 -4.30 -9.82 5.85
C ARG A 34 -5.82 -9.62 6.06
N VAL A 35 -6.39 -8.54 5.54
CA VAL A 35 -7.85 -8.31 5.62
C VAL A 35 -8.61 -9.40 4.87
N PHE A 36 -8.18 -9.78 3.66
CA PHE A 36 -8.85 -10.85 2.90
C PHE A 36 -8.70 -12.25 3.50
N SER A 37 -7.67 -12.49 4.32
CA SER A 37 -7.48 -13.77 5.01
C SER A 37 -8.21 -13.86 6.35
N SER A 38 -8.75 -12.75 6.87
CA SER A 38 -9.54 -12.77 8.09
C SER A 38 -10.89 -13.43 7.82
N THR A 39 -11.23 -14.44 8.63
CA THR A 39 -12.53 -15.12 8.61
C THR A 39 -13.51 -14.52 9.60
N GLU A 40 -13.01 -14.05 10.75
CA GLU A 40 -13.86 -13.43 11.79
C GLU A 40 -13.99 -11.93 11.61
N LYS A 41 -15.21 -11.43 11.80
CA LYS A 41 -15.57 -10.04 11.55
C LYS A 41 -14.79 -9.05 12.41
N GLU A 42 -14.67 -9.31 13.71
CA GLU A 42 -13.95 -8.41 14.62
C GLU A 42 -12.47 -8.27 14.23
N THR A 43 -11.82 -9.39 13.89
CA THR A 43 -10.43 -9.39 13.42
C THR A 43 -10.29 -8.67 12.08
N ALA A 44 -11.26 -8.84 11.18
CA ALA A 44 -11.29 -8.19 9.89
C ALA A 44 -11.44 -6.67 10.00
N GLU A 45 -12.26 -6.18 10.94
CA GLU A 45 -12.45 -4.75 11.21
C GLU A 45 -11.18 -4.09 11.78
N GLN A 46 -10.47 -4.76 12.69
CA GLN A 46 -9.19 -4.28 13.20
C GLN A 46 -8.14 -4.20 12.08
N ASN A 47 -8.03 -5.24 11.27
CA ASN A 47 -7.12 -5.29 10.13
C ASN A 47 -7.49 -4.24 9.06
N LEU A 48 -8.78 -3.97 8.86
CA LEU A 48 -9.28 -2.94 7.94
C LEU A 48 -8.80 -1.55 8.38
N LYS A 49 -8.91 -1.22 9.67
CA LYS A 49 -8.44 0.06 10.21
C LYS A 49 -6.94 0.26 9.97
N GLU A 50 -6.12 -0.77 10.22
CA GLU A 50 -4.68 -0.72 9.96
C GLU A 50 -4.39 -0.52 8.45
N ALA A 51 -5.06 -1.31 7.59
CA ALA A 51 -4.87 -1.27 6.15
C ALA A 51 -5.26 0.09 5.55
N VAL A 52 -6.41 0.65 5.95
CA VAL A 52 -6.89 1.95 5.46
C VAL A 52 -5.93 3.07 5.85
N SER A 53 -5.52 3.13 7.12
CA SER A 53 -4.57 4.13 7.62
C SER A 53 -3.25 4.10 6.85
N PHE A 54 -2.71 2.90 6.60
CA PHE A 54 -1.47 2.76 5.85
C PHE A 54 -1.63 3.14 4.38
N LEU A 55 -2.73 2.71 3.73
CA LEU A 55 -3.00 3.03 2.34
C LEU A 55 -3.12 4.55 2.11
N ASP A 56 -3.85 5.26 2.97
CA ASP A 56 -4.01 6.70 2.86
C ASP A 56 -2.68 7.44 3.09
N ARG A 57 -1.87 6.99 4.04
CA ARG A 57 -0.51 7.51 4.25
C ARG A 57 0.40 7.27 3.03
N THR A 58 0.25 6.13 2.33
CA THR A 58 1.02 5.87 1.11
C THR A 58 0.56 6.69 -0.09
N ALA A 59 -0.74 7.03 -0.16
CA ALA A 59 -1.28 7.94 -1.17
C ALA A 59 -0.80 9.37 -0.95
N ALA A 60 -0.81 9.84 0.30
CA ALA A 60 -0.30 11.18 0.66
C ALA A 60 1.18 11.36 0.27
N LYS A 61 1.98 10.30 0.39
CA LYS A 61 3.39 10.28 -0.04
C LYS A 61 3.59 10.11 -1.55
N GLY A 62 2.52 10.04 -2.35
CA GLY A 62 2.59 9.88 -3.81
C GLY A 62 3.14 8.53 -4.27
N ARG A 63 3.20 7.51 -3.39
CA ARG A 63 3.74 6.18 -3.74
C ARG A 63 2.72 5.34 -4.51
N ILE A 64 1.44 5.53 -4.22
CA ILE A 64 0.30 4.87 -4.87
C ILE A 64 -0.70 5.97 -5.25
N HIS A 65 -1.28 5.90 -6.45
CA HIS A 65 -2.26 6.88 -6.90
C HIS A 65 -3.52 6.87 -6.02
N LYS A 66 -4.09 8.05 -5.77
CA LYS A 66 -5.29 8.24 -4.92
C LYS A 66 -6.45 7.35 -5.37
N ASN A 67 -6.72 7.27 -6.67
CA ASN A 67 -7.78 6.42 -7.23
C ASN A 67 -7.54 4.92 -6.99
N ASN A 68 -6.28 4.47 -7.02
CA ASN A 68 -5.96 3.07 -6.73
C ASN A 68 -6.22 2.76 -5.25
N VAL A 69 -5.85 3.69 -4.36
CA VAL A 69 -6.17 3.57 -2.93
C VAL A 69 -7.68 3.60 -2.68
N ALA A 70 -8.43 4.52 -3.29
CA ALA A 70 -9.88 4.59 -3.17
C ALA A 70 -10.56 3.27 -3.60
N ARG A 71 -10.16 2.72 -4.76
CA ARG A 71 -10.65 1.42 -5.24
C ARG A 71 -10.33 0.28 -4.27
N LYS A 72 -9.13 0.27 -3.68
CA LYS A 72 -8.75 -0.74 -2.68
C LYS A 72 -9.58 -0.62 -1.41
N LYS A 73 -9.78 0.59 -0.89
CA LYS A 73 -10.64 0.84 0.28
C LYS A 73 -12.06 0.33 0.03
N ALA A 74 -12.67 0.70 -1.09
CA ALA A 74 -14.00 0.23 -1.46
C ALA A 74 -14.09 -1.31 -1.50
N LYS A 75 -13.10 -1.98 -2.11
CA LYS A 75 -13.08 -3.46 -2.18
C LYS A 75 -12.92 -4.10 -0.81
N LEU A 76 -12.05 -3.57 0.05
CA LEU A 76 -11.82 -4.09 1.40
C LEU A 76 -13.05 -3.90 2.28
N THR A 77 -13.66 -2.71 2.27
CA THR A 77 -14.89 -2.44 3.02
C THR A 77 -16.03 -3.34 2.56
N LYS A 78 -16.19 -3.55 1.26
CA LYS A 78 -17.21 -4.47 0.73
C LYS A 78 -16.98 -5.91 1.22
N PHE A 79 -15.73 -6.37 1.29
CA PHE A 79 -15.40 -7.70 1.80
C PHE A 79 -15.74 -7.84 3.28
N VAL A 80 -15.31 -6.91 4.12
CA VAL A 80 -15.59 -6.95 5.57
C VAL A 80 -17.09 -6.85 5.86
N ASN A 81 -17.83 -6.04 5.10
CA ASN A 81 -19.28 -5.95 5.27
C ASN A 81 -20.02 -7.22 4.82
N ALA A 82 -19.45 -7.97 3.88
CA ALA A 82 -20.02 -9.25 3.42
C ALA A 82 -19.73 -10.42 4.37
N LEU A 83 -18.77 -10.25 5.29
CA LEU A 83 -18.63 -11.14 6.44
C LEU A 83 -19.76 -10.77 7.42
N GLU A 84 -20.87 -11.51 7.32
CA GLU A 84 -21.93 -11.48 8.34
C GLU A 84 -21.40 -12.06 9.65
N LYS A 85 -22.11 -11.74 10.74
CA LYS A 85 -21.68 -11.88 12.15
C LYS A 85 -20.76 -13.05 12.44
#